data_AF-D3F3J4-F1
#
_entry.id   AF-D3F3J4-F1
#
_cell.length_a   1.000
_cell.length_b   1.000
_cell.length_c   1.000
_cell.angle_alpha   90.00
_cell.angle_beta   90.00
_cell.angle_gamma   90.00
#
_symmetry.space_group_name_H-M   'P 1'
#
loop_
_entity.id
_entity.type
_entity.pdbx_description
1 polymer ?
#
loop_
_entity_poly.entity_id
_entity_poly.type
_entity_poly.pdbx_seq_one_letter_code
_entity_poly.pdbx_strand_id
1 'polypeptide(L)'
;MAPDGLVLEPREPASGLLDEPFRMHARGAGGEDGLPLTWRARLRDDEGRVWRASAERAAELPAAWAPAKASTGPLAGLQSLRPVAIDVRVESDDDGRVASRTVTRKLLADGVRVRRWRAGLAATLHLPAAATPCAVVVLDATGGAGATGREEVPGGAEAIATAALAAPLLASRGVLVLVVPPSGRNGAGGSTGGAAGAAGAAGAAGAGGASSERLLAAAREQLAAVPAAAGAEIVSIAPLLPPGVPWSGDDDFGSRAAAWDALLATLGATPRERSA
;
A
#
# COMPACT_ATOMS: atom_id res chain seq x y z
N MET A 1 4.86 0.01 -50.00
CA MET A 1 4.67 0.75 -48.74
C MET A 1 4.07 -0.22 -47.74
N ALA A 2 4.87 -0.74 -46.81
CA ALA A 2 4.29 -1.43 -45.66
C ALA A 2 3.61 -0.35 -44.79
N PRO A 3 2.40 -0.56 -44.27
CA PRO A 3 1.82 0.37 -43.31
C PRO A 3 2.82 0.54 -42.18
N ASP A 4 3.16 1.79 -41.86
CA ASP A 4 4.11 2.14 -40.81
C ASP A 4 3.81 1.29 -39.58
N GLY A 5 4.83 0.55 -39.15
CA GLY A 5 4.75 -0.41 -38.08
C GLY A 5 4.10 0.23 -36.87
N LEU A 6 3.00 -0.36 -36.44
CA LEU A 6 2.17 0.12 -35.35
C LEU A 6 2.96 0.03 -34.04
N VAL A 7 3.65 1.10 -33.66
CA VAL A 7 4.44 1.11 -32.42
C VAL A 7 3.52 1.46 -31.27
N LEU A 8 3.11 0.44 -30.53
CA LEU A 8 2.47 0.59 -29.24
C LEU A 8 3.49 1.18 -28.25
N GLU A 9 3.46 2.49 -28.06
CA GLU A 9 4.31 3.21 -27.11
C GLU A 9 3.54 3.56 -25.82
N PRO A 10 3.62 2.75 -24.77
CA PRO A 10 3.15 3.18 -23.45
C PRO A 10 4.00 4.37 -22.99
N ARG A 11 3.38 5.56 -22.92
CA ARG A 11 4.00 6.79 -22.39
C ARG A 11 3.54 6.99 -20.96
N GLU A 12 4.47 7.24 -20.08
CA GLU A 12 4.19 7.50 -18.67
C GLU A 12 5.23 8.52 -18.19
N PRO A 13 4.88 9.49 -17.32
CA PRO A 13 5.91 10.23 -16.59
C PRO A 13 6.89 9.23 -15.96
N ALA A 14 8.20 9.54 -16.02
CA ALA A 14 9.28 8.58 -15.76
C ALA A 14 9.21 7.89 -14.38
N SER A 15 8.45 8.43 -13.43
CA SER A 15 8.09 7.74 -12.19
C SER A 15 6.73 8.23 -11.67
N GLY A 16 5.82 7.30 -11.39
CA GLY A 16 4.59 7.53 -10.64
C GLY A 16 4.59 6.74 -9.32
N LEU A 17 3.69 7.10 -8.41
CA LEU A 17 3.46 6.32 -7.20
C LEU A 17 2.67 5.04 -7.51
N LEU A 18 2.82 4.00 -6.68
CA LEU A 18 2.13 2.73 -6.89
C LEU A 18 0.60 2.87 -6.83
N ASP A 19 0.08 3.88 -6.11
CA ASP A 19 -1.34 4.15 -6.01
C ASP A 19 -1.94 4.89 -7.21
N GLU A 20 -1.11 5.30 -8.18
CA GLU A 20 -1.55 6.03 -9.36
C GLU A 20 -1.97 5.10 -10.51
N PRO A 21 -3.03 5.48 -11.25
CA PRO A 21 -3.45 4.74 -12.43
C PRO A 21 -2.34 4.74 -13.50
N PHE A 22 -2.26 3.66 -14.29
CA PHE A 22 -1.38 3.68 -15.48
C PHE A 22 -1.97 4.60 -16.54
N ARG A 23 -1.15 5.54 -17.03
CA ARG A 23 -1.53 6.49 -18.09
C ARG A 23 -0.99 6.06 -19.45
N MET A 24 -1.11 4.76 -19.74
CA MET A 24 -0.56 4.19 -20.97
C MET A 24 -1.58 4.22 -22.10
N HIS A 25 -1.09 4.49 -23.30
CA HIS A 25 -1.89 4.45 -24.52
C HIS A 25 -1.20 3.58 -25.57
N ALA A 26 -2.01 2.86 -26.32
CA ALA A 26 -1.60 2.06 -27.46
C ALA A 26 -1.69 2.92 -28.72
N ARG A 27 -0.55 3.33 -29.28
CA ARG A 27 -0.55 4.08 -30.55
C ARG A 27 -0.86 3.17 -31.73
N GLY A 28 -1.74 3.65 -32.60
CA GLY A 28 -2.12 3.03 -33.87
C GLY A 28 -3.22 1.97 -33.78
N ALA A 29 -3.85 1.76 -32.62
CA ALA A 29 -4.94 0.79 -32.48
C ALA A 29 -6.24 1.18 -33.23
N GLY A 30 -6.22 2.12 -34.17
CA GLY A 30 -7.42 2.81 -34.68
C GLY A 30 -7.83 3.96 -33.75
N GLY A 31 -8.63 4.91 -34.23
CA GLY A 31 -9.07 6.11 -33.48
C GLY A 31 -10.07 5.81 -32.36
N GLU A 32 -11.11 6.65 -32.20
CA GLU A 32 -12.15 6.49 -31.17
C GLU A 32 -12.85 5.11 -31.17
N ASP A 33 -12.90 4.43 -32.31
CA ASP A 33 -13.41 3.06 -32.47
C ASP A 33 -12.28 2.01 -32.47
N GLY A 34 -11.25 2.21 -31.66
CA GLY A 34 -10.04 1.39 -31.66
C GLY A 34 -10.31 -0.11 -31.48
N LEU A 35 -9.39 -0.93 -31.98
CA LEU A 35 -9.40 -2.38 -31.82
C LEU A 35 -9.53 -2.75 -30.33
N PRO A 36 -10.24 -3.83 -29.99
CA PRO A 36 -10.25 -4.34 -28.63
C PRO A 36 -8.81 -4.68 -28.20
N LEU A 37 -8.41 -4.11 -27.06
CA LEU A 37 -7.09 -4.29 -26.49
C LEU A 37 -7.21 -4.97 -25.12
N THR A 38 -6.41 -6.01 -24.93
CA THR A 38 -6.19 -6.62 -23.62
C THR A 38 -4.88 -6.10 -23.03
N TRP A 39 -4.97 -5.38 -21.91
CA TRP A 39 -3.81 -4.97 -21.11
C TRP A 39 -3.51 -6.02 -20.05
N ARG A 40 -2.23 -6.34 -19.88
CA ARG A 40 -1.74 -7.28 -18.86
C ARG A 40 -0.58 -6.65 -18.12
N ALA A 41 -0.53 -6.81 -16.81
CA ALA A 41 0.61 -6.41 -16.00
C ALA A 41 1.15 -7.58 -15.20
N ARG A 42 2.45 -7.55 -14.91
CA ARG A 42 3.12 -8.50 -14.04
C ARG A 42 4.11 -7.76 -13.16
N LEU A 43 4.11 -8.08 -11.87
CA LEU A 43 5.15 -7.65 -10.94
C LEU A 43 5.64 -8.83 -10.11
N ARG A 44 6.85 -8.67 -9.58
CA ARG A 44 7.44 -9.58 -8.59
C ARG A 44 7.67 -8.79 -7.31
N ASP A 45 7.20 -9.31 -6.18
CA ASP A 45 7.38 -8.68 -4.87
C ASP A 45 8.74 -9.03 -4.23
N ASP A 46 9.02 -8.51 -3.04
CA ASP A 46 10.31 -8.70 -2.34
C ASP A 46 10.56 -10.16 -1.95
N GLU A 47 9.49 -10.95 -1.83
CA GLU A 47 9.54 -12.39 -1.53
C GLU A 47 9.66 -13.24 -2.80
N GLY A 48 9.79 -12.60 -3.97
CA GLY A 48 9.89 -13.27 -5.24
C GLY A 48 8.57 -13.83 -5.77
N ARG A 49 7.43 -13.52 -5.12
CA ARG A 49 6.10 -13.96 -5.55
C ARG A 49 5.63 -13.11 -6.72
N VAL A 50 4.86 -13.72 -7.61
CA VAL A 50 4.43 -13.10 -8.86
C VAL A 50 2.97 -12.73 -8.78
N TRP A 51 2.66 -11.48 -9.10
CA TRP A 51 1.32 -10.94 -9.21
C TRP A 51 1.06 -10.57 -10.66
N ARG A 52 -0.18 -10.76 -11.11
CA ARG A 52 -0.62 -10.51 -12.49
C ARG A 52 -1.91 -9.70 -12.47
N ALA A 53 -2.07 -8.81 -13.44
CA ALA A 53 -3.34 -8.12 -13.68
C ALA A 53 -3.70 -8.24 -15.16
N SER A 54 -5.00 -8.19 -15.45
CA SER A 54 -5.54 -8.14 -16.81
C SER A 54 -6.75 -7.21 -16.83
N ALA A 55 -6.83 -6.32 -17.80
CA ALA A 55 -7.94 -5.38 -17.93
C ALA A 55 -8.11 -4.91 -19.39
N GLU A 56 -9.25 -4.32 -19.70
CA GLU A 56 -9.53 -3.72 -21.03
C GLU A 56 -8.85 -2.36 -21.18
N ARG A 57 -8.60 -1.67 -20.06
CA ARG A 57 -7.90 -0.37 -20.04
C ARG A 57 -6.67 -0.43 -19.14
N ALA A 58 -5.59 0.26 -19.54
CA ALA A 58 -4.38 0.36 -18.73
C ALA A 58 -4.64 0.91 -17.32
N ALA A 59 -5.50 1.92 -17.20
CA ALA A 59 -5.84 2.57 -15.93
C ALA A 59 -6.53 1.63 -14.93
N GLU A 60 -7.10 0.51 -15.39
CA GLU A 60 -7.77 -0.50 -14.57
C GLU A 60 -6.82 -1.61 -14.08
N LEU A 61 -5.60 -1.73 -14.63
CA LEU A 61 -4.62 -2.73 -14.17
C LEU A 61 -4.36 -2.71 -12.65
N PRO A 62 -4.31 -1.56 -11.94
CA PRO A 62 -4.13 -1.52 -10.49
C PRO A 62 -5.28 -2.19 -9.69
N ALA A 63 -6.42 -2.42 -10.36
CA ALA A 63 -7.60 -3.10 -9.85
C ALA A 63 -7.52 -4.60 -9.92
N ALA A 64 -6.94 -5.11 -11.00
CA ALA A 64 -7.09 -6.50 -11.41
C ALA A 64 -5.95 -7.39 -10.92
N TRP A 65 -5.18 -6.96 -9.92
CA TRP A 65 -4.08 -7.75 -9.38
C TRP A 65 -4.60 -9.05 -8.76
N ALA A 66 -4.00 -10.15 -9.18
CA ALA A 66 -4.24 -11.47 -8.64
C ALA A 66 -2.89 -12.20 -8.46
N PRO A 67 -2.78 -13.08 -7.46
CA PRO A 67 -1.60 -13.89 -7.29
C PRO A 67 -1.47 -14.90 -8.44
N ALA A 68 -0.26 -15.12 -8.96
CA ALA A 68 -0.04 -16.12 -10.01
C ALA A 68 -0.16 -17.57 -9.52
N LYS A 69 -0.16 -17.78 -8.19
CA LYS A 69 -0.32 -19.08 -7.52
C LYS A 69 -1.14 -18.89 -6.24
N ALA A 70 -2.02 -19.83 -5.91
CA ALA A 70 -2.83 -19.79 -4.69
C ALA A 70 -2.00 -19.67 -3.39
N SER A 71 -0.77 -20.21 -3.37
CA SER A 71 0.13 -20.16 -2.22
C SER A 71 0.82 -18.80 -2.00
N THR A 72 0.53 -17.79 -2.82
CA THR A 72 1.17 -16.45 -2.74
C THR A 72 0.75 -15.69 -1.48
N GLY A 73 -0.39 -16.03 -0.89
CA GLY A 73 -0.98 -15.30 0.23
C GLY A 73 -1.78 -14.08 -0.22
N PRO A 74 -2.43 -13.38 0.74
CA PRO A 74 -3.44 -12.38 0.42
C PRO A 74 -2.86 -11.06 -0.08
N LEU A 75 -1.62 -10.72 0.26
CA LEU A 75 -1.03 -9.40 0.00
C LEU A 75 0.41 -9.53 -0.50
N ALA A 76 0.81 -8.64 -1.42
CA ALA A 76 2.19 -8.58 -1.90
C ALA A 76 3.17 -8.14 -0.80
N GLY A 77 4.33 -8.79 -0.77
CA GLY A 77 5.42 -8.47 0.15
C GLY A 77 6.25 -7.32 -0.39
N LEU A 78 5.79 -6.08 -0.18
CA LEU A 78 6.45 -4.86 -0.68
C LEU A 78 7.08 -4.03 0.47
N GLN A 79 7.72 -4.72 1.41
CA GLN A 79 8.24 -4.15 2.65
C GLN A 79 9.55 -3.37 2.49
N SER A 80 10.30 -3.61 1.40
CA SER A 80 11.58 -2.96 1.14
C SER A 80 11.44 -1.48 0.80
N LEU A 81 10.22 -1.03 0.45
CA LEU A 81 9.89 0.31 -0.05
C LEU A 81 10.70 0.72 -1.29
N ARG A 82 11.37 -0.24 -1.95
CA ARG A 82 12.09 0.01 -3.19
C ARG A 82 11.10 0.26 -4.32
N PRO A 83 11.49 1.01 -5.36
CA PRO A 83 10.68 1.10 -6.57
C PRO A 83 10.41 -0.30 -7.15
N VAL A 84 9.17 -0.54 -7.55
CA VAL A 84 8.70 -1.81 -8.09
C VAL A 84 8.74 -1.75 -9.62
N ALA A 85 9.37 -2.73 -10.24
CA ALA A 85 9.32 -2.92 -11.68
C ALA A 85 8.05 -3.71 -12.07
N ILE A 86 7.30 -3.17 -13.02
CA ILE A 86 6.04 -3.73 -13.51
C ILE A 86 6.16 -3.92 -15.01
N ASP A 87 6.12 -5.18 -15.45
CA ASP A 87 6.08 -5.52 -16.87
C ASP A 87 4.64 -5.34 -17.35
N VAL A 88 4.40 -4.35 -18.20
CA VAL A 88 3.09 -4.12 -18.82
C VAL A 88 3.13 -4.56 -20.28
N ARG A 89 2.14 -5.34 -20.69
CA ARG A 89 1.93 -5.85 -22.04
C ARG A 89 0.55 -5.41 -22.52
N VAL A 90 0.44 -5.02 -23.78
CA VAL A 90 -0.83 -4.81 -24.46
C VAL A 90 -0.87 -5.71 -25.68
N GLU A 91 -2.04 -6.30 -25.93
CA GLU A 91 -2.31 -7.23 -27.02
C GLU A 91 -3.60 -6.82 -27.71
N SER A 92 -3.60 -6.81 -29.05
CA SER A 92 -4.83 -6.66 -29.82
C SER A 92 -5.47 -8.02 -30.03
N ASP A 93 -6.74 -8.15 -29.66
CA ASP A 93 -7.43 -9.44 -29.72
C ASP A 93 -7.73 -9.86 -31.18
N ASP A 94 -7.86 -8.89 -32.08
CA ASP A 94 -8.25 -9.13 -33.47
C ASP A 94 -7.09 -9.59 -34.36
N ASP A 95 -5.89 -9.02 -34.17
CA ASP A 95 -4.74 -9.26 -35.05
C ASP A 95 -3.52 -9.84 -34.34
N GLY A 96 -3.61 -10.07 -33.03
CA GLY A 96 -2.56 -10.71 -32.22
C GLY A 96 -1.29 -9.88 -32.08
N ARG A 97 -1.29 -8.59 -32.46
CA ARG A 97 -0.14 -7.72 -32.25
C ARG A 97 0.05 -7.46 -30.76
N VAL A 98 1.31 -7.42 -30.36
CA VAL A 98 1.71 -7.30 -28.96
C VAL A 98 2.79 -6.24 -28.84
N ALA A 99 2.73 -5.48 -27.74
CA ALA A 99 3.89 -4.75 -27.25
C ALA A 99 4.02 -4.84 -25.74
N SER A 100 5.21 -4.57 -25.25
CA SER A 100 5.48 -4.58 -23.81
C SER A 100 6.47 -3.49 -23.42
N ARG A 101 6.36 -3.03 -22.18
CA ARG A 101 7.28 -2.11 -21.55
C ARG A 101 7.33 -2.39 -20.06
N THR A 102 8.52 -2.35 -19.48
CA THR A 102 8.67 -2.30 -18.03
C THR A 102 8.56 -0.85 -17.56
N VAL A 103 7.70 -0.61 -16.58
CA VAL A 103 7.59 0.67 -15.87
C VAL A 103 7.99 0.52 -14.42
N THR A 104 8.37 1.64 -13.81
CA THR A 104 8.81 1.66 -12.41
C THR A 104 7.86 2.51 -11.59
N ARG A 105 7.31 1.92 -10.52
CA ARG A 105 6.43 2.59 -9.56
C ARG A 105 7.11 2.75 -8.21
N LYS A 106 6.99 3.92 -7.61
CA LYS A 106 7.53 4.20 -6.28
C LYS A 106 6.47 3.89 -5.21
N LEU A 107 6.90 3.30 -4.10
CA LEU A 107 6.08 3.22 -2.87
C LEU A 107 6.24 4.46 -2.00
N LEU A 108 7.28 5.25 -2.28
CA LEU A 108 7.73 6.40 -1.49
C LEU A 108 8.19 7.51 -2.44
N ALA A 109 7.59 8.69 -2.37
CA ALA A 109 8.00 9.85 -3.15
C ALA A 109 9.36 10.40 -2.69
N ASP A 110 10.00 11.14 -3.58
CA ASP A 110 11.30 11.75 -3.30
C ASP A 110 11.18 12.75 -2.13
N GLY A 111 12.14 12.71 -1.21
CA GLY A 111 12.18 13.59 -0.04
C GLY A 111 11.38 13.11 1.18
N VAL A 112 10.51 12.10 1.03
CA VAL A 112 9.85 11.48 2.20
C VAL A 112 10.88 10.71 3.02
N ARG A 113 10.88 10.91 4.35
CA ARG A 113 11.85 10.28 5.26
C ARG A 113 11.16 9.27 6.17
N VAL A 114 11.75 8.09 6.31
CA VAL A 114 11.28 7.04 7.23
C VAL A 114 12.20 6.94 8.43
N ARG A 115 11.63 6.96 9.64
CA ARG A 115 12.36 6.89 10.91
C ARG A 115 11.73 5.83 11.80
N ARG A 116 12.57 4.99 12.42
CA ARG A 116 12.14 4.14 13.53
C ARG A 116 12.08 4.99 14.79
N TRP A 117 10.95 4.96 15.47
CA TRP A 117 10.75 5.61 16.77
C TRP A 117 10.93 4.57 17.89
N ARG A 118 11.68 4.92 18.94
CA ARG A 118 12.03 4.00 20.04
C ARG A 118 11.87 4.57 21.45
N ALA A 119 11.28 5.75 21.62
CA ALA A 119 11.05 6.34 22.95
C ALA A 119 9.78 5.76 23.60
N GLY A 120 9.90 4.59 24.23
CA GLY A 120 8.78 3.93 24.94
C GLY A 120 7.70 3.31 24.05
N LEU A 121 7.67 3.68 22.76
CA LEU A 121 6.79 3.15 21.73
C LEU A 121 7.63 2.65 20.55
N ALA A 122 7.44 1.39 20.16
CA ALA A 122 8.01 0.85 18.93
C ALA A 122 7.10 1.25 17.77
N ALA A 123 7.46 2.29 17.02
CA ALA A 123 6.66 2.80 15.91
C ALA A 123 7.52 3.18 14.72
N THR A 124 6.90 3.39 13.56
CA THR A 124 7.59 3.91 12.36
C THR A 124 6.96 5.22 11.92
N LEU A 125 7.75 6.28 11.92
CA LEU A 125 7.36 7.61 11.49
C LEU A 125 7.72 7.84 10.03
N HIS A 126 6.76 8.28 9.24
CA HIS A 126 6.93 8.71 7.85
C HIS A 126 6.71 10.22 7.79
N LEU A 127 7.78 10.95 7.48
CA LEU A 127 7.82 12.40 7.40
C LEU A 127 7.66 12.83 5.94
N PRO A 128 6.63 13.60 5.58
CA PRO A 128 6.48 14.11 4.22
C PRO A 128 7.66 15.03 3.84
N ALA A 129 7.85 15.24 2.54
CA ALA A 129 8.89 16.12 2.03
C ALA A 129 8.62 17.61 2.37
N ALA A 130 7.34 18.00 2.43
CA ALA A 130 6.93 19.35 2.81
C ALA A 130 7.27 19.66 4.28
N ALA A 131 7.66 20.91 4.56
CA ALA A 131 8.00 21.34 5.92
C ALA A 131 6.81 21.34 6.88
N THR A 132 5.62 21.65 6.36
CA THR A 132 4.35 21.61 7.08
C THR A 132 3.47 20.50 6.47
N PRO A 133 3.13 19.44 7.22
CA PRO A 133 2.23 18.40 6.76
C PRO A 133 0.80 18.94 6.65
N CYS A 134 0.01 18.38 5.75
CA CYS A 134 -1.42 18.72 5.62
C CYS A 134 -2.27 18.08 6.73
N ALA A 135 -1.83 16.95 7.28
CA ALA A 135 -2.47 16.23 8.36
C ALA A 135 -1.46 15.35 9.13
N VAL A 136 -1.86 14.89 10.32
CA VAL A 136 -1.10 13.92 11.14
C VAL A 136 -1.98 12.70 11.40
N VAL A 137 -1.51 11.53 11.01
CA VAL A 137 -2.27 10.29 11.12
C VAL A 137 -1.52 9.27 11.95
N VAL A 138 -2.25 8.60 12.85
CA VAL A 138 -1.77 7.40 13.52
C VAL A 138 -2.46 6.20 12.88
N LEU A 139 -1.69 5.34 12.23
CA LEU A 139 -2.17 4.06 11.73
C LEU A 139 -2.03 3.02 12.83
N ASP A 140 -3.17 2.64 13.39
CA ASP A 140 -3.23 1.59 14.41
C ASP A 140 -3.26 0.21 13.72
N ALA A 141 -2.12 -0.49 13.75
CA ALA A 141 -2.03 -1.87 13.29
C ALA A 141 -2.19 -2.89 14.44
N THR A 142 -2.61 -2.45 15.63
CA THR A 142 -2.82 -3.32 16.80
C THR A 142 -4.14 -4.09 16.75
N GLY A 143 -5.12 -3.56 16.00
CA GLY A 143 -6.54 -3.97 16.03
C GLY A 143 -6.86 -5.41 15.59
N GLY A 144 -5.94 -6.13 14.94
CA GLY A 144 -6.20 -7.50 14.51
C GLY A 144 -6.07 -8.57 15.61
N ALA A 145 -5.70 -8.22 16.84
CA ALA A 145 -5.45 -9.19 17.92
C ALA A 145 -6.63 -9.36 18.90
N GLY A 146 -7.71 -8.58 18.78
CA GLY A 146 -8.69 -8.41 19.87
C GLY A 146 -10.18 -8.60 19.54
N ALA A 147 -10.56 -8.91 18.30
CA ALA A 147 -11.97 -9.07 17.95
C ALA A 147 -12.53 -10.43 18.46
N THR A 148 -13.14 -10.38 19.65
CA THR A 148 -14.20 -11.29 20.14
C THR A 148 -13.96 -12.79 19.99
N GLY A 149 -13.05 -13.36 20.77
CA GLY A 149 -13.19 -14.65 21.49
C GLY A 149 -13.72 -15.93 20.82
N ARG A 150 -13.96 -15.99 19.50
CA ARG A 150 -14.50 -17.21 18.87
C ARG A 150 -14.05 -17.50 17.45
N GLU A 151 -13.33 -16.60 16.80
CA GLU A 151 -12.62 -16.87 15.56
C GLU A 151 -11.29 -16.10 15.62
N GLU A 152 -10.17 -16.79 15.43
CA GLU A 152 -8.92 -16.11 15.07
C GLU A 152 -9.19 -15.38 13.75
N VAL A 153 -9.50 -14.09 13.81
CA VAL A 153 -9.63 -13.28 12.60
C VAL A 153 -8.23 -13.21 11.98
N PRO A 154 -7.97 -13.77 10.78
CA PRO A 154 -6.66 -13.78 10.15
C PRO A 154 -6.11 -12.38 9.76
N GLY A 155 -6.74 -11.29 10.22
CA GLY A 155 -6.48 -9.91 9.81
C GLY A 155 -5.32 -9.19 10.52
N GLY A 156 -4.69 -9.76 11.55
CA GLY A 156 -3.59 -9.07 12.26
C GLY A 156 -2.34 -8.85 11.41
N ALA A 157 -1.90 -9.88 10.68
CA ALA A 157 -0.76 -9.74 9.78
C ALA A 157 -1.07 -8.83 8.59
N GLU A 158 -2.32 -8.90 8.09
CA GLU A 158 -2.81 -8.05 7.02
C GLU A 158 -2.85 -6.58 7.44
N ALA A 159 -3.39 -6.24 8.60
CA ALA A 159 -3.43 -4.86 9.10
C ALA A 159 -2.03 -4.25 9.22
N ILE A 160 -1.04 -5.01 9.69
CA ILE A 160 0.36 -4.55 9.75
C ILE A 160 0.90 -4.29 8.35
N ALA A 161 0.68 -5.21 7.42
CA ALA A 161 1.19 -5.10 6.07
C ALA A 161 0.50 -3.96 5.29
N THR A 162 -0.82 -3.80 5.45
CA THR A 162 -1.58 -2.67 4.91
C THR A 162 -1.09 -1.35 5.47
N ALA A 163 -0.86 -1.24 6.79
CA ALA A 163 -0.31 -0.02 7.39
C ALA A 163 1.10 0.29 6.87
N ALA A 164 1.95 -0.74 6.68
CA ALA A 164 3.30 -0.58 6.14
C ALA A 164 3.33 -0.10 4.68
N LEU A 165 2.26 -0.35 3.91
CA LEU A 165 2.13 0.08 2.52
C LEU A 165 1.36 1.40 2.37
N ALA A 166 0.36 1.64 3.22
CA ALA A 166 -0.42 2.87 3.23
C ALA A 166 0.38 4.07 3.74
N ALA A 167 1.17 3.89 4.82
CA ALA A 167 1.95 4.97 5.42
C ALA A 167 2.91 5.70 4.46
N PRO A 168 3.75 5.02 3.67
CA PRO A 168 4.66 5.71 2.75
C PRO A 168 3.91 6.42 1.62
N LEU A 169 2.78 5.90 1.16
CA LEU A 169 1.95 6.55 0.13
C LEU A 169 1.24 7.79 0.68
N LEU A 170 0.62 7.71 1.87
CA LEU A 170 0.05 8.89 2.55
C LEU A 170 1.12 9.97 2.80
N ALA A 171 2.31 9.58 3.25
CA ALA A 171 3.41 10.52 3.44
C ALA A 171 3.92 11.13 2.13
N SER A 172 3.85 10.38 1.04
CA SER A 172 4.09 10.88 -0.31
C SER A 172 3.04 11.90 -0.78
N ARG A 173 1.84 11.91 -0.17
CA ARG A 173 0.77 12.89 -0.42
C ARG A 173 0.77 14.08 0.56
N GLY A 174 1.77 14.19 1.43
CA GLY A 174 1.93 15.33 2.36
C GLY A 174 1.47 15.07 3.80
N VAL A 175 1.07 13.85 4.14
CA VAL A 175 0.61 13.48 5.48
C VAL A 175 1.79 13.05 6.36
N LEU A 176 1.85 13.49 7.63
CA LEU A 176 2.77 12.91 8.60
C LEU A 176 2.13 11.66 9.20
N VAL A 177 2.77 10.50 9.04
CA VAL A 177 2.17 9.21 9.45
C VAL A 177 3.01 8.51 10.49
N LEU A 178 2.39 8.12 11.60
CA LEU A 178 2.98 7.25 12.61
C LEU A 178 2.28 5.88 12.57
N VAL A 179 3.05 4.82 12.28
CA VAL A 179 2.54 3.45 12.29
C VAL A 179 2.84 2.80 13.64
N VAL A 180 1.80 2.33 14.32
CA VAL A 180 1.90 1.63 15.60
C VAL A 180 1.61 0.13 15.39
N PRO A 181 2.64 -0.74 15.38
CA PRO A 181 2.48 -2.19 15.28
C PRO A 181 1.93 -2.79 16.59
N PRO A 182 1.40 -4.03 16.55
CA PRO A 182 0.95 -4.72 17.75
C PRO A 182 2.09 -4.98 18.73
N SER A 183 1.84 -4.69 20.01
CA SER A 183 2.71 -5.00 21.14
C SER A 183 2.79 -6.51 21.33
N GLY A 184 3.84 -7.16 20.82
CA GLY A 184 4.00 -8.60 21.03
C GLY A 184 5.10 -9.29 20.22
N ARG A 185 5.64 -8.64 19.18
CA ARG A 185 6.77 -9.17 18.40
C ARG A 185 8.06 -8.36 18.51
N ASN A 186 8.24 -7.64 19.62
CA ASN A 186 9.60 -7.27 20.02
C ASN A 186 10.30 -8.54 20.53
N GLY A 187 10.58 -9.45 19.59
CA GLY A 187 11.61 -10.44 19.76
C GLY A 187 12.86 -9.67 20.09
N ALA A 188 13.25 -9.74 21.36
CA ALA A 188 14.61 -9.57 21.76
C ALA A 188 15.44 -10.48 20.86
N GLY A 189 16.05 -9.91 19.83
CA GLY A 189 17.20 -10.49 19.14
C GLY A 189 18.42 -10.52 20.06
N GLY A 190 18.22 -10.92 21.32
CA GLY A 190 19.23 -11.34 22.26
C GLY A 190 19.20 -12.86 22.29
N SER A 191 20.04 -13.46 21.45
CA SER A 191 20.50 -14.83 21.63
C SER A 191 21.06 -14.99 23.04
N THR A 192 20.38 -15.77 23.89
CA THR A 192 20.98 -16.76 24.81
C THR A 192 19.86 -17.66 25.33
N GLY A 193 20.03 -18.98 25.20
CA GLY A 193 19.00 -20.00 25.38
C GLY A 193 18.41 -20.13 26.78
N GLY A 194 17.31 -20.88 26.84
CA GLY A 194 16.67 -21.27 28.09
C GLY A 194 15.27 -21.84 27.82
N ALA A 195 15.19 -23.17 27.76
CA ALA A 195 13.93 -23.89 27.80
C ALA A 195 13.29 -23.76 29.20
N ALA A 196 12.03 -23.32 29.27
CA ALA A 196 11.01 -23.78 30.23
C ALA A 196 9.76 -22.88 30.18
N GLY A 197 8.57 -23.51 30.21
CA GLY A 197 7.39 -22.91 30.83
C GLY A 197 6.19 -22.66 29.93
N ALA A 198 5.50 -23.71 29.51
CA ALA A 198 4.11 -23.63 29.04
C ALA A 198 3.17 -23.69 30.25
N ALA A 199 2.64 -22.54 30.70
CA ALA A 199 1.42 -22.46 31.50
C ALA A 199 0.94 -21.00 31.60
N GLY A 200 -0.26 -20.71 31.10
CA GLY A 200 -0.99 -19.47 31.44
C GLY A 200 -1.52 -18.68 30.25
N ALA A 201 -2.54 -19.20 29.55
CA ALA A 201 -3.19 -18.50 28.42
C ALA A 201 -4.70 -18.24 28.64
N ALA A 202 -5.17 -18.08 29.89
CA ALA A 202 -6.59 -17.97 30.19
C ALA A 202 -7.08 -16.57 30.66
N GLY A 203 -6.29 -15.49 30.51
CA GLY A 203 -6.62 -14.16 31.07
C GLY A 203 -6.53 -12.95 30.13
N ALA A 204 -6.23 -13.11 28.84
CA ALA A 204 -5.78 -11.98 28.00
C ALA A 204 -6.89 -11.17 27.29
N ALA A 205 -8.16 -11.61 27.31
CA ALA A 205 -9.21 -11.02 26.47
C ALA A 205 -9.63 -9.58 26.91
N GLY A 206 -9.41 -9.19 28.17
CA GLY A 206 -9.73 -7.84 28.66
C GLY A 206 -8.57 -6.83 28.62
N ALA A 207 -7.34 -7.29 28.37
CA ALA A 207 -6.14 -6.44 28.46
C ALA A 207 -5.77 -5.76 27.11
N GLY A 208 -6.31 -6.24 25.99
CA GLY A 208 -5.95 -5.75 24.65
C GLY A 208 -6.44 -4.33 24.35
N GLY A 209 -7.70 -4.00 24.68
CA GLY A 209 -8.28 -2.67 24.43
C GLY A 209 -7.61 -1.56 25.23
N ALA A 210 -7.41 -1.79 26.53
CA ALA A 210 -6.67 -0.87 27.40
C ALA A 210 -5.20 -0.71 26.98
N SER A 211 -4.63 -1.68 26.25
CA SER A 211 -3.29 -1.57 25.68
C SER A 211 -3.26 -0.69 24.43
N SER A 212 -4.20 -0.86 23.49
CA SER A 212 -4.27 -0.03 22.28
C SER A 212 -4.53 1.45 22.62
N GLU A 213 -5.48 1.76 23.50
CA GLU A 213 -5.74 3.15 23.91
C GLU A 213 -4.53 3.83 24.54
N ARG A 214 -3.75 3.09 25.36
CA ARG A 214 -2.50 3.59 25.94
C ARG A 214 -1.42 3.82 24.89
N LEU A 215 -1.29 2.92 23.91
CA LEU A 215 -0.35 3.10 22.79
C LEU A 215 -0.71 4.32 21.95
N LEU A 216 -2.00 4.53 21.68
CA LEU A 216 -2.50 5.70 20.95
C LEU A 216 -2.29 7.00 21.75
N ALA A 217 -2.53 6.98 23.06
CA ALA A 217 -2.24 8.12 23.92
C ALA A 217 -0.73 8.46 23.92
N ALA A 218 0.14 7.46 24.06
CA ALA A 218 1.59 7.65 23.98
C ALA A 218 2.02 8.17 22.58
N ALA A 219 1.45 7.63 21.50
CA ALA A 219 1.68 8.13 20.14
C ALA A 219 1.31 9.61 20.00
N ARG A 220 0.15 10.03 20.54
CA ARG A 220 -0.28 11.44 20.55
C ARG A 220 0.69 12.34 21.33
N GLU A 221 1.09 11.92 22.52
CA GLU A 221 2.07 12.65 23.34
C GLU A 221 3.40 12.82 22.60
N GLN A 222 3.89 11.76 21.95
CA GLN A 222 5.13 11.81 21.18
C GLN A 222 4.99 12.69 19.93
N LEU A 223 3.85 12.65 19.24
CA LEU A 223 3.58 13.50 18.09
C LEU A 223 3.49 14.98 18.47
N ALA A 224 2.98 15.31 19.66
CA ALA A 224 2.94 16.69 20.16
C ALA A 224 4.36 17.31 20.30
N ALA A 225 5.40 16.48 20.46
CA ALA A 225 6.78 16.93 20.48
C ALA A 225 7.40 17.14 19.08
N VAL A 226 6.70 16.78 18.00
CA VAL A 226 7.16 16.99 16.63
C VAL A 226 6.72 18.38 16.16
N PRO A 227 7.64 19.33 15.90
CA PRO A 227 7.25 20.68 15.51
C PRO A 227 6.37 20.72 14.25
N ALA A 228 6.61 19.80 13.31
CA ALA A 228 5.81 19.65 12.10
C ALA A 228 4.37 19.20 12.37
N ALA A 229 4.08 18.57 13.52
CA ALA A 229 2.74 18.13 13.88
C ALA A 229 1.92 19.21 14.59
N ALA A 230 2.51 20.38 14.90
CA ALA A 230 1.82 21.45 15.59
C ALA A 230 0.61 21.95 14.78
N GLY A 231 -0.59 21.85 15.36
CA GLY A 231 -1.84 22.30 14.74
C GLY A 231 -2.52 21.30 13.80
N ALA A 232 -1.93 20.12 13.58
CA ALA A 232 -2.57 19.07 12.79
C ALA A 232 -3.53 18.24 13.65
N GLU A 233 -4.69 17.92 13.09
CA GLU A 233 -5.64 16.98 13.70
C GLU A 233 -5.05 15.57 13.68
N ILE A 234 -5.02 14.90 14.83
CA ILE A 234 -4.55 13.52 14.94
C ILE A 234 -5.73 12.58 14.71
N VAL A 235 -5.77 11.98 13.52
CA VAL A 235 -6.80 11.00 13.17
C VAL A 235 -6.24 9.59 13.35
N SER A 236 -6.99 8.75 14.06
CA SER A 236 -6.75 7.31 14.12
C SER A 236 -7.60 6.65 13.05
N ILE A 237 -6.96 5.97 12.10
CA ILE A 237 -7.69 5.25 11.04
C ILE A 237 -7.23 3.79 10.99
N ALA A 238 -8.19 2.91 10.72
CA ALA A 238 -7.87 1.56 10.28
C ALA A 238 -7.10 1.67 8.96
N PRO A 239 -6.05 0.86 8.77
CA PRO A 239 -5.27 0.92 7.54
C PRO A 239 -6.14 0.50 6.36
N LEU A 240 -6.38 1.44 5.44
CA LEU A 240 -7.02 1.18 4.16
C LEU A 240 -5.94 0.78 3.15
N LEU A 241 -6.20 -0.29 2.39
CA LEU A 241 -5.28 -0.73 1.36
C LEU A 241 -5.26 0.27 0.19
N PRO A 242 -4.10 0.85 -0.16
CA PRO A 242 -4.01 1.77 -1.28
C PRO A 242 -4.36 1.05 -2.60
N PRO A 243 -4.98 1.75 -3.57
CA PRO A 243 -5.15 1.20 -4.91
C PRO A 243 -3.78 0.83 -5.51
N GLY A 244 -3.72 -0.14 -6.40
CA GLY A 244 -2.48 -0.59 -7.03
C GLY A 244 -1.55 -1.45 -6.19
N VAL A 245 -1.78 -1.58 -4.88
CA VAL A 245 -1.16 -2.63 -4.09
C VAL A 245 -1.81 -3.98 -4.44
N PRO A 246 -1.01 -4.99 -4.86
CA PRO A 246 -1.55 -6.30 -5.21
C PRO A 246 -2.11 -7.03 -3.98
N TRP A 247 -3.34 -7.49 -4.11
CA TRP A 247 -4.11 -8.14 -3.05
C TRP A 247 -5.09 -9.13 -3.67
N SER A 248 -5.37 -10.24 -2.99
CA SER A 248 -6.20 -11.33 -3.51
C SER A 248 -7.59 -11.41 -2.89
N GLY A 249 -8.02 -10.43 -2.10
CA GLY A 249 -9.36 -10.42 -1.53
C GLY A 249 -10.42 -9.89 -2.50
N ASP A 250 -11.68 -10.06 -2.11
CA ASP A 250 -12.85 -9.88 -2.99
C ASP A 250 -13.37 -8.42 -3.08
N ASP A 251 -12.73 -7.44 -2.44
CA ASP A 251 -13.23 -6.07 -2.47
C ASP A 251 -13.17 -5.50 -3.90
N ASP A 252 -14.26 -4.87 -4.32
CA ASP A 252 -14.33 -4.13 -5.57
C ASP A 252 -13.29 -3.00 -5.56
N PHE A 253 -12.38 -2.99 -6.54
CA PHE A 253 -11.37 -1.95 -6.65
C PHE A 253 -11.96 -0.55 -6.77
N GLY A 254 -13.09 -0.39 -7.47
CA GLY A 254 -13.76 0.91 -7.61
C GLY A 254 -14.06 1.49 -6.23
N SER A 255 -14.61 0.67 -5.34
CA SER A 255 -14.86 1.02 -3.95
C SER A 255 -13.57 1.36 -3.18
N ARG A 256 -12.48 0.59 -3.36
CA ARG A 256 -11.19 0.82 -2.69
C ARG A 256 -10.52 2.11 -3.14
N ALA A 257 -10.49 2.37 -4.45
CA ALA A 257 -9.95 3.59 -5.03
C ALA A 257 -10.74 4.82 -4.56
N ALA A 258 -12.08 4.74 -4.55
CA ALA A 258 -12.94 5.81 -4.06
C ALA A 258 -12.74 6.07 -2.55
N ALA A 259 -12.64 5.01 -1.73
CA ALA A 259 -12.38 5.12 -0.30
C ALA A 259 -11.00 5.77 -0.03
N TRP A 260 -9.99 5.41 -0.82
CA TRP A 260 -8.66 6.02 -0.72
C TRP A 260 -8.69 7.50 -1.10
N ASP A 261 -9.35 7.86 -2.20
CA ASP A 261 -9.48 9.25 -2.63
C ASP A 261 -10.30 10.09 -1.62
N ALA A 262 -11.34 9.51 -1.03
CA ALA A 262 -12.11 10.15 0.04
C ALA A 262 -11.26 10.37 1.31
N LEU A 263 -10.42 9.41 1.67
CA LEU A 263 -9.46 9.55 2.76
C LEU A 263 -8.45 10.68 2.47
N LEU A 264 -7.85 10.70 1.27
CA LEU A 264 -6.92 11.76 0.88
C LEU A 264 -7.58 13.14 0.94
N ALA A 265 -8.81 13.27 0.44
CA ALA A 265 -9.56 14.52 0.48
C ALA A 265 -9.85 14.98 1.93
N THR A 266 -10.26 14.05 2.80
CA THR A 266 -10.52 14.33 4.23
C THR A 266 -9.27 14.83 4.94
N LEU A 267 -8.10 14.28 4.60
CA LEU A 267 -6.81 14.66 5.18
C LEU A 267 -6.19 15.92 4.54
N GLY A 268 -6.86 16.55 3.56
CA GLY A 268 -6.27 17.65 2.78
C GLY A 268 -5.00 17.26 2.04
N ALA A 269 -4.81 15.97 1.77
CA ALA A 269 -3.63 15.43 1.12
C ALA A 269 -3.67 15.68 -0.39
N THR A 270 -2.50 15.62 -1.03
CA THR A 270 -2.41 15.75 -2.49
C THR A 270 -3.24 14.64 -3.14
N PRO A 271 -4.20 14.95 -4.03
CA PRO A 271 -5.03 13.93 -4.66
C PRO A 271 -4.19 13.04 -5.57
N ARG A 272 -4.69 11.82 -5.85
CA ARG A 272 -4.15 11.01 -6.93
C ARG A 272 -4.41 11.68 -8.28
N GLU A 273 -3.47 11.49 -9.19
CA GLU A 273 -3.66 11.84 -10.59
C GLU A 273 -4.83 11.02 -11.17
N ARG A 274 -5.89 11.68 -11.64
CA ARG A 274 -7.02 11.00 -12.31
C ARG A 274 -6.61 10.64 -13.74
N SER A 275 -7.04 9.48 -14.23
CA SER A 275 -7.04 9.19 -15.66
C SER A 275 -8.09 10.10 -16.31
N ALA A 276 -7.65 10.96 -17.24
CA ALA A 276 -8.57 11.73 -18.08
C ALA A 276 -9.33 10.81 -19.04
#